data_AF-A0AAT9SVF6-F1
#
_entry.id   AF-A0AAT9SVF6-F1
#
_cell.length_a   1.000
_cell.length_b   1.000
_cell.length_c   1.000
_cell.angle_alpha   90.00
_cell.angle_beta   90.00
_cell.angle_gamma   90.00
#
_symmetry.space_group_name_H-M   'P 1'
#
loop_
_entity.id
_entity.type
_entity.pdbx_description
1 polymer ?
#
loop_
_entity_poly.entity_id
_entity_poly.type
_entity_poly.pdbx_seq_one_letter_code
_entity_poly.pdbx_strand_id
1 'polypeptide(L)' 'MAASTLVSSATMAGLLRCLVQKGVLQAADIREMYEVALLLLEQQQAAAPHAQASFSAARAVIERQLSPN' A
#
# COMPACT_ATOMS: atom_id res chain seq x y z
N MET A 1 9.91 13.42 7.18
CA MET A 1 9.76 12.93 5.79
C MET A 1 9.09 11.56 5.72
N ALA A 2 9.47 10.55 6.53
CA ALA A 2 8.82 9.22 6.52
C ALA A 2 7.28 9.22 6.69
N ALA A 3 6.75 10.05 7.59
CA ALA A 3 5.30 10.19 7.77
C ALA A 3 4.58 10.74 6.53
N SER A 4 5.23 11.67 5.81
CA SER A 4 4.72 12.27 4.57
C SER A 4 4.62 11.23 3.46
N THR A 5 5.66 10.40 3.32
CA THR A 5 5.68 9.33 2.32
C THR A 5 4.68 8.24 2.65
N LEU A 6 4.55 7.85 3.92
CA LEU A 6 3.53 6.90 4.36
C LEU A 6 2.11 7.40 4.08
N VAL A 7 1.82 8.68 4.37
CA VAL A 7 0.54 9.33 4.03
C VAL A 7 0.28 9.31 2.53
N SER A 8 1.28 9.63 1.71
CA SER A 8 1.13 9.62 0.25
C SER A 8 0.87 8.20 -0.27
N SER A 9 1.58 7.19 0.24
CA SER A 9 1.39 5.78 -0.12
C SER A 9 0.00 5.27 0.30
N ALA A 10 -0.45 5.61 1.51
CA ALA A 10 -1.78 5.24 1.99
C ALA A 10 -2.91 5.91 1.18
N THR A 11 -2.72 7.19 0.83
CA THR A 11 -3.68 7.94 -0.02
C THR A 11 -3.76 7.32 -1.41
N MET A 12 -2.62 7.00 -2.01
CA MET A 12 -2.54 6.32 -3.30
C MET A 12 -3.24 4.96 -3.26
N ALA A 13 -2.95 4.12 -2.25
CA ALA A 13 -3.62 2.82 -2.09
C ALA A 13 -5.15 2.96 -1.95
N GLY A 14 -5.62 3.97 -1.20
CA GLY A 14 -7.05 4.28 -1.06
C GLY A 14 -7.72 4.71 -2.37
N LEU A 15 -7.05 5.57 -3.16
CA LEU A 15 -7.55 6.03 -4.46
C LEU A 15 -7.64 4.89 -5.47
N LEU A 16 -6.62 4.03 -5.52
CA LEU A 16 -6.61 2.87 -6.42
C LEU A 16 -7.72 1.89 -6.09
N ARG A 17 -7.93 1.60 -4.81
CA ARG A 17 -9.07 0.80 -4.36
C ARG A 17 -10.40 1.40 -4.80
N CYS A 18 -10.57 2.72 -4.70
CA CYS A 18 -11.78 3.40 -5.14
C CYS A 18 -12.02 3.26 -6.65
N LEU A 19 -10.97 3.38 -7.48
CA LEU A 19 -11.06 3.23 -8.93
C LEU A 19 -11.42 1.79 -9.34
N VAL A 20 -10.90 0.80 -8.63
CA VAL A 20 -11.20 -0.62 -8.86
C VAL A 20 -12.65 -0.94 -8.49
N GLN A 21 -13.12 -0.44 -7.34
CA GLN A 21 -14.53 -0.59 -6.94
C GLN A 21 -15.50 0.07 -7.91
N LYS A 22 -15.06 1.12 -8.62
CA LYS A 22 -15.84 1.79 -9.66
C LYS A 22 -15.73 1.12 -11.05
N GLY A 23 -14.96 0.03 -11.17
CA GLY A 23 -14.73 -0.66 -12.44
C GLY A 23 -13.90 0.14 -13.45
N VAL A 24 -13.23 1.21 -13.01
CA VAL A 24 -12.36 2.05 -13.85
C VAL A 24 -11.01 1.36 -14.09
N LEU A 25 -10.55 0.56 -13.12
CA LEU A 25 -9.36 -0.27 -13.20
C LEU A 25 -9.74 -1.72 -12.90
N GLN A 26 -9.12 -2.67 -13.59
CA GLN A 26 -9.22 -4.08 -13.24
C GLN A 26 -8.25 -4.40 -12.11
N ALA A 27 -8.54 -5.46 -11.34
CA ALA A 27 -7.66 -5.92 -10.27
C ALA A 27 -6.24 -6.28 -10.77
N ALA A 28 -6.11 -6.65 -12.05
CA ALA A 28 -4.83 -6.87 -12.70
C ALA A 28 -4.02 -5.57 -12.87
N ASP A 29 -4.68 -4.46 -13.20
CA ASP A 29 -4.03 -3.16 -13.48
C ASP A 29 -3.41 -2.52 -12.25
N ILE A 30 -3.89 -2.89 -11.06
CA ILE A 30 -3.45 -2.32 -9.77
C ILE A 30 -2.46 -3.22 -9.03
N ARG A 31 -2.23 -4.44 -9.52
CA ARG A 31 -1.40 -5.45 -8.84
C ARG A 31 0.03 -4.96 -8.68
N GLU A 32 0.62 -4.49 -9.78
CA GLU A 32 1.97 -3.94 -9.82
C GLU A 32 2.12 -2.77 -8.83
N MET A 33 1.08 -1.92 -8.71
CA MET A 33 1.09 -0.80 -7.78
C MET A 33 1.01 -1.21 -6.31
N TYR A 34 0.32 -2.29 -5.97
CA TYR A 34 0.37 -2.84 -4.62
C TYR A 34 1.72 -3.50 -4.30
N GLU A 35 2.35 -4.15 -5.28
CA GLU A 35 3.71 -4.70 -5.15
C GLU A 35 4.76 -3.59 -4.95
N VAL A 36 4.66 -2.50 -5.71
CA VAL A 36 5.48 -1.29 -5.51
C VAL A 36 5.23 -0.65 -4.14
N ALA A 37 3.98 -0.59 -3.68
CA ALA A 37 3.66 -0.06 -2.37
C ALA A 37 4.28 -0.90 -1.24
N LEU A 38 4.28 -2.23 -1.36
CA LEU A 38 4.97 -3.14 -0.42
C LEU A 38 6.47 -2.89 -0.40
N LEU A 39 7.11 -2.79 -1.57
CA LEU A 39 8.54 -2.53 -1.67
C LEU A 39 8.93 -1.21 -0.98
N LEU A 40 8.14 -0.14 -1.18
CA LEU A 40 8.37 1.15 -0.53
C LEU A 40 8.17 1.08 0.98
N LEU A 41 7.22 0.27 1.44
CA LEU A 41 6.94 0.02 2.85
C LEU A 41 8.12 -0.65 3.54
N GLU A 42 8.68 -1.68 2.92
CA GLU A 42 9.83 -2.43 3.43
C GLU A 42 11.10 -1.55 3.50
N GLN A 43 11.35 -0.75 2.47
CA GLN A 43 12.48 0.20 2.46
C GLN A 43 12.36 1.25 3.57
N GLN A 44 11.15 1.74 3.85
CA GLN A 44 10.93 2.76 4.88
C GLN A 44 10.88 2.20 6.29
N GLN A 45 10.45 0.95 6.47
CA GLN A 45 10.45 0.29 7.77
C GLN A 45 11.87 0.20 8.35
N ALA A 46 12.89 -0.04 7.50
CA ALA A 46 14.29 -0.05 7.91
C ALA A 46 14.77 1.32 8.46
N ALA A 47 14.17 2.43 7.99
CA ALA A 47 14.52 3.78 8.40
C ALA A 47 13.76 4.27 9.65
N ALA A 48 12.73 3.56 10.10
CA ALA A 48 11.84 4.01 11.17
C ALA A 48 11.35 2.87 12.08
N PRO A 49 12.23 2.27 12.90
CA PRO A 49 11.89 1.14 13.77
C PRO A 49 10.81 1.47 14.82
N HIS A 50 10.66 2.74 15.21
CA HIS A 50 9.64 3.19 16.17
C HIS A 50 8.21 3.15 15.59
N ALA A 51 8.05 3.09 14.26
CA ALA A 51 6.76 3.06 13.57
C ALA A 51 6.39 1.66 13.07
N GLN A 52 7.04 0.62 13.57
CA GLN A 52 6.91 -0.76 13.10
C GLN A 52 5.46 -1.29 13.15
N ALA A 53 4.67 -0.92 14.15
CA ALA A 53 3.26 -1.27 14.23
C ALA A 53 2.43 -0.68 13.07
N SER A 54 2.70 0.58 12.70
CA SER A 54 2.03 1.25 11.59
C SER A 54 2.41 0.64 10.23
N PHE A 55 3.68 0.28 10.05
CA PHE A 55 4.14 -0.42 8.85
C PHE A 55 3.53 -1.81 8.74
N SER A 56 3.45 -2.57 9.84
CA SER A 56 2.80 -3.88 9.88
C SER A 56 1.30 -3.80 9.52
N ALA A 57 0.59 -2.81 10.05
CA ALA A 57 -0.82 -2.58 9.72
C ALA A 57 -1.02 -2.24 8.23
N ALA A 58 -0.18 -1.36 7.68
CA ALA A 58 -0.26 -0.99 6.27
C ALA A 58 0.07 -2.17 5.34
N ARG A 59 1.07 -2.98 5.69
CA ARG A 59 1.42 -4.23 4.98
C ARG A 59 0.24 -5.20 4.92
N ALA A 60 -0.40 -5.47 6.05
CA ALA A 60 -1.54 -6.39 6.12
C ALA A 60 -2.73 -5.94 5.26
N VAL A 61 -2.97 -4.63 5.14
CA VAL A 61 -4.01 -4.08 4.27
C VAL A 61 -3.69 -4.34 2.79
N ILE A 62 -2.44 -4.11 2.38
CA ILE A 62 -2.00 -4.28 0.99
C ILE A 62 -1.99 -5.77 0.60
N GLU A 63 -1.45 -6.65 1.44
CA GLU A 63 -1.40 -8.10 1.19
C GLU A 63 -2.81 -8.71 1.06
N ARG A 64 -3.80 -8.20 1.81
CA ARG A 64 -5.19 -8.60 1.67
C ARG A 64 -5.81 -8.18 0.33
N GLN A 65 -5.31 -7.12 -0.32
CA GLN A 65 -5.75 -6.74 -1.68
C GLN A 65 -5.05 -7.56 -2.78
N LEU A 66 -3.87 -8.11 -2.50
CA LEU A 66 -3.11 -8.96 -3.44
C LEU A 66 -3.51 -10.43 -3.38
N SER A 67 -4.15 -10.86 -2.28
CA SER A 67 -4.65 -12.22 -2.14
C SER A 67 -5.76 -12.47 -3.18
N PRO A 68 -5.65 -13.55 -3.98
CA PRO A 68 -6.73 -13.94 -4.87
C PRO A 68 -7.94 -14.33 -4.02
N ASN A 69 -9.03 -13.58 -4.14
CA ASN A 69 -10.35 -14.03 -3.70
C ASN A 69 -10.93 -14.96 -4.77
#